data_AF-A0A4V3GS44-F1
#
_entry.id   AF-A0A4V3GS44-F1
#
_cell.length_a   1.000
_cell.length_b   1.000
_cell.length_c   1.000
_cell.angle_alpha   90.00
_cell.angle_beta   90.00
_cell.angle_gamma   90.00
#
_symmetry.space_group_name_H-M   'P 1'
#
loop_
_entity.id
_entity.type
_entity.pdbx_description
1 polymer ?
#
loop_
_entity_poly.entity_id
_entity_poly.type
_entity_poly.pdbx_seq_one_letter_code
_entity_poly.pdbx_strand_id
1 'polypeptide(L)'
;MASARLSAATWGLILSACAILMLSFGFRSSFGLFVQPLDAANGWGRDIIGLALAIQNLAWGVIAVIAGGLADRFGSVRVIIAGTLLYALGLWLTAGVSDVWVLNAGAGLLVGAGV
;
A
#
# COMPACT_ATOMS: atom_id res chain seq x y z
N MET A 1 27.68 12.39 24.89
CA MET A 1 26.54 11.75 24.18
C MET A 1 26.35 10.36 24.75
N ALA A 2 25.45 10.21 25.72
CA ALA A 2 25.17 8.90 26.31
C ALA A 2 24.44 8.03 25.27
N SER A 3 25.00 6.86 24.99
CA SER A 3 24.37 5.83 24.17
C SER A 3 23.14 5.30 24.92
N ALA A 4 21.98 5.90 24.65
CA ALA A 4 20.71 5.39 25.12
C ALA A 4 20.52 3.98 24.54
N ARG A 5 20.74 2.95 25.37
CA ARG A 5 20.49 1.56 24.99
C ARG A 5 18.99 1.40 24.81
N LEU A 6 18.55 1.22 23.56
CA LEU A 6 17.16 0.95 23.21
C LEU A 6 16.68 -0.28 23.99
N SER A 7 15.53 -0.16 24.65
CA SER A 7 14.89 -1.29 25.34
C SER A 7 14.56 -2.40 24.34
N ALA A 8 14.51 -3.66 24.81
CA ALA A 8 14.09 -4.80 23.99
C ALA A 8 12.71 -4.57 23.33
N ALA A 9 11.82 -3.84 24.01
CA ALA A 9 10.52 -3.45 23.46
C ALA A 9 10.64 -2.49 22.26
N THR A 10 11.61 -1.57 22.29
CA THR A 10 11.84 -0.62 21.20
C THR A 10 12.38 -1.31 19.95
N TRP A 11 13.23 -2.33 20.12
CA TRP A 11 13.67 -3.18 19.02
C TRP A 11 12.52 -3.93 18.36
N GLY A 12 11.60 -4.49 19.14
CA GLY A 12 10.41 -5.15 18.61
C GLY A 12 9.56 -4.19 17.76
N LEU A 13 9.39 -2.95 18.23
CA LEU A 13 8.63 -1.93 17.50
C LEU A 13 9.31 -1.53 16.18
N ILE A 14 10.62 -1.31 16.20
CA ILE A 14 11.39 -1.01 14.98
C ILE A 14 11.29 -2.15 13.97
N LEU A 15 11.47 -3.40 14.41
CA LEU A 15 11.38 -4.57 13.53
C LEU A 15 9.99 -4.69 12.91
N SER A 16 8.93 -4.47 13.68
CA SER A 16 7.56 -4.48 13.15
C SER A 16 7.31 -3.37 12.14
N ALA A 17 7.79 -2.14 12.39
CA ALA A 17 7.68 -1.04 11.44
C ALA A 17 8.46 -1.33 10.15
N CYS A 18 9.68 -1.86 10.25
CA CYS A 18 10.47 -2.29 9.10
C CYS A 18 9.75 -3.38 8.29
N ALA A 19 9.15 -4.36 8.95
CA ALA A 19 8.41 -5.42 8.28
C ALA A 19 7.20 -4.87 7.52
N ILE A 20 6.42 -3.97 8.13
CA ILE A 20 5.28 -3.31 7.47
C ILE A 20 5.76 -2.52 6.24
N LEU A 21 6.79 -1.69 6.40
CA LEU A 21 7.34 -0.90 5.29
C LEU A 21 7.87 -1.80 4.16
N MET A 22 8.57 -2.87 4.51
CA MET A 22 9.10 -3.83 3.54
C MET A 22 7.98 -4.51 2.75
N LEU A 23 6.89 -4.91 3.41
CA LEU A 23 5.74 -5.52 2.74
C LEU A 23 5.05 -4.53 1.80
N SER A 24 4.76 -3.31 2.28
CA SER A 24 4.07 -2.28 1.49
C SER A 24 4.88 -1.85 0.27
N PHE A 25 6.18 -1.54 0.43
CA PHE A 25 7.03 -1.10 -0.67
C PHE A 25 7.50 -2.26 -1.57
N GLY A 26 7.71 -3.45 -1.02
CA GLY A 26 8.15 -4.62 -1.77
C GLY A 26 7.10 -5.08 -2.79
N PHE A 27 5.84 -5.17 -2.36
CA PHE A 27 4.75 -5.53 -3.27
C PHE A 27 4.54 -4.46 -4.35
N ARG A 28 4.60 -3.19 -3.95
CA ARG A 28 4.46 -2.08 -4.89
C ARG A 28 5.53 -2.08 -5.99
N SER A 29 6.77 -2.37 -5.62
CA SER A 29 7.88 -2.49 -6.57
C SER A 29 7.70 -3.66 -7.54
N SER A 30 6.94 -4.68 -7.13
CA SER A 30 6.65 -5.87 -7.93
C SER A 30 5.54 -5.64 -8.96
N PHE A 31 4.69 -4.61 -8.84
CA PHE A 31 3.63 -4.34 -9.82
C PHE A 31 4.14 -4.19 -11.25
N GLY A 32 5.37 -3.67 -11.44
CA GLY A 32 6.00 -3.58 -12.75
C GLY A 32 6.18 -4.94 -13.45
N LEU A 33 6.36 -6.02 -12.68
CA LEU A 33 6.48 -7.38 -13.21
C LEU A 33 5.14 -7.91 -13.75
N PHE A 34 4.02 -7.39 -13.24
CA PHE A 34 2.68 -7.84 -13.64
C PHE A 34 2.12 -7.11 -14.87
N VAL A 35 2.82 -6.11 -15.40
CA VAL A 35 2.38 -5.34 -16.57
C VAL A 35 2.21 -6.24 -17.80
N GLN A 36 3.23 -7.04 -18.11
CA GLN A 36 3.22 -7.94 -19.27
C GLN A 36 2.18 -9.07 -19.17
N PRO A 37 2.04 -9.80 -18.03
CA PRO A 37 1.01 -10.83 -17.92
C PRO A 37 -0.42 -10.26 -17.88
N LEU A 38 -0.65 -9.07 -17.31
CA LEU A 38 -1.97 -8.41 -17.34
C LEU A 38 -2.37 -8.01 -18.77
N ASP A 39 -1.43 -7.49 -19.55
CA ASP A 39 -1.63 -7.17 -20.97
C ASP A 39 -1.93 -8.45 -21.77
N ALA A 40 -1.15 -9.52 -21.58
CA ALA A 40 -1.37 -10.79 -22.27
C ALA A 40 -2.71 -11.47 -21.91
N ALA A 41 -3.17 -11.34 -20.66
CA ALA A 41 -4.40 -11.98 -20.19
C ALA A 41 -5.68 -11.21 -20.55
N ASN A 42 -5.64 -9.87 -20.50
CA ASN A 42 -6.84 -9.04 -20.68
C ASN A 42 -6.79 -8.12 -21.91
N GLY A 43 -5.67 -8.12 -22.66
CA GLY A 43 -5.42 -7.18 -23.76
C GLY A 43 -5.29 -5.73 -23.30
N TRP A 44 -4.99 -5.52 -22.01
CA TRP A 44 -4.89 -4.18 -21.43
C TRP A 44 -3.50 -3.62 -21.66
N GLY A 45 -3.43 -2.64 -22.57
CA GLY A 45 -2.21 -1.91 -22.86
C GLY A 45 -1.57 -1.26 -21.63
N ARG A 46 -0.30 -0.87 -21.79
CA ARG A 46 0.54 -0.25 -20.75
C ARG A 46 -0.05 1.04 -20.17
N ASP A 47 -0.87 1.72 -20.95
CA ASP A 47 -1.60 2.94 -20.60
C ASP A 47 -2.62 2.71 -19.47
N ILE A 48 -3.40 1.62 -19.53
CA ILE A 48 -4.41 1.29 -18.52
C ILE A 48 -3.74 0.96 -17.18
N ILE A 49 -2.69 0.13 -17.21
CA ILE A 49 -1.97 -0.29 -16.01
C ILE A 49 -1.18 0.90 -15.42
N GLY A 50 -0.60 1.73 -16.29
CA GLY A 50 0.06 2.96 -15.89
C GLY A 50 -0.89 3.94 -15.20
N LEU A 51 -2.13 4.07 -15.69
CA LEU A 51 -3.17 4.88 -15.04
C LEU A 51 -3.50 4.36 -13.65
N ALA A 52 -3.66 3.05 -13.48
CA ALA A 52 -3.92 2.46 -12.17
C ALA A 52 -2.80 2.77 -11.17
N LEU A 53 -1.53 2.68 -11.59
CA LEU A 53 -0.38 3.04 -10.75
C LEU A 53 -0.29 4.55 -10.48
N ALA A 54 -0.71 5.40 -11.42
CA ALA A 54 -0.80 6.84 -11.22
C ALA A 54 -1.85 7.18 -10.15
N ILE A 55 -3.04 6.55 -10.23
CA ILE A 55 -4.09 6.68 -9.22
C ILE A 55 -3.58 6.19 -7.86
N GLN A 56 -2.83 5.08 -7.83
CA GLN A 56 -2.23 4.56 -6.59
C GLN A 56 -1.33 5.59 -5.90
N ASN A 57 -0.47 6.28 -6.66
CA ASN A 57 0.39 7.34 -6.13
C ASN A 57 -0.41 8.52 -5.59
N LEU A 58 -1.42 8.96 -6.32
CA LEU A 58 -2.24 10.09 -5.94
C LEU A 58 -3.04 9.79 -4.67
N ALA A 59 -3.65 8.61 -4.62
CA ALA A 59 -4.38 8.12 -3.45
C ALA A 59 -3.49 8.08 -2.22
N TRP A 60 -2.28 7.52 -2.33
CA TRP A 60 -1.31 7.48 -1.24
C TRP A 60 -0.96 8.89 -0.72
N GLY A 61 -0.63 9.82 -1.62
CA GLY A 61 -0.28 11.19 -1.23
C GLY A 61 -1.41 11.91 -0.49
N VAL A 62 -2.64 11.78 -0.95
CA VAL A 62 -3.82 12.40 -0.31
C VAL A 62 -4.12 11.73 1.04
N ILE A 63 -4.09 10.40 1.08
CA ILE A 63 -4.43 9.64 2.28
C ILE A 63 -3.36 9.79 3.35
N ALA A 64 -2.09 9.97 3.01
CA ALA A 64 -1.03 10.22 3.99
C ALA A 64 -1.32 11.45 4.87
N VAL A 65 -1.87 12.53 4.29
CA VAL A 65 -2.25 13.74 5.05
C VAL A 65 -3.41 13.45 6.01
N ILE A 66 -4.42 12.72 5.54
CA ILE A 66 -5.60 12.36 6.33
C ILE A 66 -5.20 11.38 7.45
N ALA A 67 -4.39 10.38 7.12
CA ALA A 67 -3.89 9.36 8.04
C ALA A 67 -3.01 9.97 9.13
N GLY A 68 -2.17 10.97 8.80
CA GLY A 68 -1.41 11.73 9.79
C GLY A 68 -2.33 12.41 10.80
N GLY A 69 -3.34 13.16 10.34
CA GLY A 69 -4.31 13.81 11.22
C GLY A 69 -5.15 12.83 12.04
N LEU A 70 -5.50 11.68 11.47
CA LEU A 70 -6.18 10.60 12.20
C LEU A 70 -5.27 9.95 13.25
N ALA A 71 -3.98 9.78 12.95
CA ALA A 71 -3.01 9.17 13.85
C ALA A 71 -2.77 10.04 15.09
N ASP A 72 -2.73 11.36 14.90
CA ASP A 72 -2.60 12.32 15.99
C ASP A 72 -3.82 12.30 16.92
N ARG A 73 -5.03 12.06 16.37
CA ARG A 73 -6.28 12.06 17.15
C ARG A 73 -6.64 10.72 17.78
N PHE A 74 -6.44 9.61 17.07
CA PHE A 74 -6.91 8.27 17.47
C PHE A 74 -5.79 7.30 17.85
N GLY A 75 -4.53 7.72 17.70
CA GLY A 75 -3.34 6.92 17.95
C GLY A 75 -2.88 6.14 16.72
N SER A 76 -1.56 6.13 16.50
CA SER A 76 -0.93 5.57 15.29
C SER A 76 -1.25 4.08 15.07
N VAL A 77 -1.38 3.29 16.13
CA VAL A 77 -1.63 1.83 16.03
C VAL A 77 -2.97 1.54 15.33
N ARG A 78 -4.05 2.27 15.67
CA ARG A 78 -5.38 2.03 15.08
C ARG A 78 -5.39 2.40 13.61
N VAL A 79 -4.70 3.48 13.24
CA VAL A 79 -4.60 3.95 11.87
C VAL A 79 -3.79 2.98 11.01
N ILE A 80 -2.66 2.48 11.53
CA ILE A 80 -1.84 1.46 10.86
C ILE A 80 -2.65 0.19 10.60
N ILE A 81 -3.41 -0.29 11.59
CA ILE A 81 -4.27 -1.48 11.41
C ILE A 81 -5.32 -1.23 10.33
N ALA A 82 -6.02 -0.09 10.37
CA ALA A 82 -7.01 0.26 9.36
C ALA A 82 -6.41 0.34 7.95
N GLY A 83 -5.26 1.00 7.80
CA GLY A 83 -4.53 1.08 6.53
C GLY A 83 -4.10 -0.29 6.02
N THR A 84 -3.54 -1.13 6.90
CA THR A 84 -3.13 -2.50 6.55
C THR A 84 -4.29 -3.36 6.08
N LEU A 85 -5.46 -3.25 6.73
CA LEU A 85 -6.69 -3.95 6.30
C LEU A 85 -7.17 -3.44 4.93
N LEU A 86 -7.12 -2.12 4.71
CA LEU A 86 -7.48 -1.53 3.42
C LEU A 86 -6.54 -2.01 2.30
N TYR A 87 -5.24 -2.06 2.59
CA TYR A 87 -4.21 -2.56 1.68
C TYR A 87 -4.45 -4.03 1.33
N ALA A 88 -4.68 -4.89 2.34
CA ALA A 88 -4.96 -6.31 2.14
C ALA A 88 -6.23 -6.54 1.31
N LEU A 89 -7.29 -5.76 1.56
CA LEU A 89 -8.52 -5.80 0.77
C LEU A 89 -8.28 -5.37 -0.69
N GLY A 90 -7.52 -4.30 -0.91
CA GLY A 90 -7.16 -3.84 -2.25
C GLY A 90 -6.36 -4.90 -3.03
N LEU A 91 -5.42 -5.58 -2.36
CA LEU A 91 -4.68 -6.70 -2.94
C LEU A 91 -5.60 -7.88 -3.30
N TRP A 92 -6.50 -8.24 -2.40
CA TRP A 92 -7.44 -9.34 -2.63
C TRP A 92 -8.35 -9.07 -3.84
N LEU A 93 -8.85 -7.85 -3.97
CA LEU A 93 -9.65 -7.44 -5.14
C LEU A 93 -8.83 -7.45 -6.43
N THR A 94 -7.54 -7.13 -6.35
CA THR A 94 -6.64 -7.13 -7.52
C THR A 94 -6.28 -8.56 -7.97
N ALA A 95 -6.30 -9.54 -7.07
CA ALA A 95 -5.92 -10.92 -7.38
C ALA A 95 -6.87 -11.60 -8.39
N GLY A 96 -8.14 -11.20 -8.42
CA GLY A 96 -9.17 -11.74 -9.34
C GLY A 96 -9.61 -10.75 -10.42
N VAL A 97 -8.75 -9.81 -10.80
CA VAL A 97 -9.16 -8.68 -11.65
C VAL A 97 -9.53 -9.13 -13.06
N SER A 98 -10.78 -8.87 -13.44
CA SER A 98 -11.33 -9.11 -14.80
C SER A 98 -11.74 -7.82 -15.50
N ASP A 99 -11.83 -6.72 -14.76
CA ASP A 99 -12.27 -5.41 -15.25
C ASP A 99 -11.30 -4.29 -14.85
N VAL A 100 -11.11 -3.34 -15.76
CA VAL A 100 -10.26 -2.16 -15.55
C VAL A 100 -10.72 -1.33 -14.35
N TRP A 101 -12.03 -1.27 -14.09
CA TRP A 101 -12.58 -0.57 -12.94
C TRP A 101 -12.17 -1.23 -11.63
N VAL A 102 -12.12 -2.56 -11.59
CA VAL A 102 -11.67 -3.33 -10.42
C VAL A 102 -10.17 -3.16 -10.22
N LEU A 103 -9.39 -3.06 -11.31
CA LEU A 103 -7.96 -2.75 -11.25
C LEU A 103 -7.71 -1.36 -10.62
N ASN A 104 -8.40 -0.34 -11.10
CA ASN A 104 -8.25 1.03 -10.60
C ASN A 104 -8.76 1.18 -9.16
N ALA A 105 -9.84 0.50 -8.78
CA ALA A 105 -10.37 0.54 -7.43
C ALA A 105 -9.49 -0.26 -6.44
N GLY A 106 -9.06 -1.47 -6.82
CA GLY A 106 -8.20 -2.33 -6.00
C GLY A 106 -6.77 -1.83 -5.97
N ALA A 107 -6.04 -2.02 -7.06
CA ALA A 107 -4.61 -1.70 -7.17
C ALA A 107 -4.34 -0.19 -7.15
N GLY A 108 -5.25 0.61 -7.68
CA GLY A 108 -5.14 2.08 -7.61
C GLY A 108 -5.53 2.59 -6.23
N LEU A 109 -6.83 2.71 -5.98
CA LEU A 109 -7.35 3.45 -4.84
C LEU A 109 -7.13 2.76 -3.49
N LEU A 110 -7.54 1.49 -3.33
CA LEU A 110 -7.51 0.81 -2.03
C LEU A 110 -6.10 0.46 -1.58
N VAL A 111 -5.28 -0.07 -2.49
CA VAL A 111 -3.86 -0.30 -2.22
C VAL A 111 -3.16 1.04 -1.93
N GLY A 112 -3.40 2.08 -2.73
CA GLY A 112 -2.79 3.40 -2.48
C GLY A 112 -3.20 4.03 -1.14
N ALA A 113 -4.47 3.87 -0.74
CA ALA A 113 -4.97 4.38 0.54
C ALA A 113 -4.52 3.56 1.77
N GLY A 114 -4.07 2.32 1.57
CA GLY A 114 -3.60 1.46 2.66
C GLY A 114 -2.10 1.59 2.98
N VAL A 115 -1.33 2.30 2.14
CA VAL A 115 0.11 2.58 2.34
C VAL A 115 0.30 3.69 3.35
#